data_AF-A0A3N5RJK9-F1
#
_entry.id   AF-A0A3N5RJK9-F1
#
_cell.length_a   1.000
_cell.length_b   1.000
_cell.length_c   1.000
_cell.angle_alpha   90.00
_cell.angle_beta   90.00
_cell.angle_gamma   90.00
#
_symmetry.space_group_name_H-M   'P 1'
#
loop_
_entity.id
_entity.type
_entity.pdbx_description
1 polymer ?
#
loop_
_entity_poly.entity_id
_entity_poly.type
_entity_poly.pdbx_seq_one_letter_code
_entity_poly.pdbx_strand_id
1 'polypeptide(L)'
;MSSPDEDDIFIKLAEEDGKILEELENVHEDYHKMIEIMQRRIALHRKYYTQSLDPVIMEIIMSREHLIRLEMGFLNATHDLQTDIAKLTSRIDDLESKRNK
;
A
#
# COMPACT_ATOMS: atom_id res chain seq x y z
N MET A 1 -2.48 -3.43 33.93
CA MET A 1 -3.67 -4.17 33.47
C MET A 1 -4.24 -3.34 32.35
N SER A 2 -4.08 -3.78 31.10
CA SER A 2 -4.68 -3.11 29.93
C SER A 2 -6.20 -3.26 30.02
N SER A 3 -6.94 -2.22 29.64
CA SER A 3 -8.40 -2.26 29.62
C SER A 3 -8.88 -3.32 28.61
N PRO A 4 -9.92 -4.11 28.90
CA PRO A 4 -10.50 -5.07 27.93
C PRO A 4 -10.86 -4.44 26.57
N ASP A 5 -11.11 -3.13 26.52
CA ASP A 5 -11.47 -2.38 25.31
C ASP A 5 -10.26 -2.08 24.40
N GLU A 6 -9.03 -2.17 24.92
CA GLU A 6 -7.81 -1.80 24.18
C GLU A 6 -7.21 -2.97 23.42
N ASP A 7 -7.25 -4.20 23.96
CA ASP A 7 -6.84 -5.39 23.20
C ASP A 7 -7.78 -5.63 21.99
N ASP A 8 -9.03 -5.19 22.11
CA ASP A 8 -10.05 -5.22 21.05
C ASP A 8 -9.71 -4.30 19.87
N ILE A 9 -8.94 -3.22 20.09
CA ILE A 9 -8.60 -2.28 19.00
C ILE A 9 -7.70 -2.91 17.95
N PHE A 10 -6.71 -3.70 18.38
CA PHE A 10 -5.77 -4.34 17.47
C PHE A 10 -6.41 -5.52 16.75
N ILE A 11 -7.31 -6.25 17.42
CA ILE A 11 -8.07 -7.34 16.81
C ILE A 11 -8.96 -6.77 15.70
N LYS A 12 -9.77 -5.76 16.01
CA LYS A 12 -10.66 -5.13 15.02
C LYS A 12 -9.90 -4.48 13.87
N LEU A 13 -8.80 -3.77 14.16
CA LEU A 13 -7.94 -3.21 13.11
C LEU A 13 -7.36 -4.31 12.21
N ALA A 14 -6.88 -5.42 12.78
CA ALA A 14 -6.33 -6.53 12.01
C ALA A 14 -7.39 -7.23 11.15
N GLU A 15 -8.61 -7.40 11.66
CA GLU A 15 -9.72 -7.98 10.90
C GLU A 15 -10.17 -7.06 9.74
N GLU A 16 -10.29 -5.75 9.97
CA GLU A 16 -10.63 -4.79 8.92
C GLU A 16 -9.51 -4.67 7.88
N ASP A 17 -8.24 -4.58 8.31
CA ASP A 17 -7.09 -4.49 7.39
C ASP A 17 -6.91 -5.79 6.60
N GLY A 18 -7.13 -6.94 7.24
CA GLY A 18 -7.08 -8.26 6.61
C GLY A 18 -8.05 -8.39 5.44
N LYS A 19 -9.28 -7.89 5.58
CA LYS A 19 -10.27 -7.86 4.48
C LYS A 19 -9.78 -7.00 3.31
N ILE A 20 -9.16 -5.86 3.60
CA ILE A 20 -8.59 -4.98 2.58
C ILE A 20 -7.39 -5.64 1.88
N LEU A 21 -6.59 -6.41 2.62
CA LEU A 21 -5.47 -7.17 2.07
C LEU A 21 -5.93 -8.32 1.17
N GLU A 22 -7.00 -9.03 1.53
CA GLU A 22 -7.62 -10.02 0.63
C GLU A 22 -8.06 -9.39 -0.70
N GLU A 23 -8.59 -8.16 -0.68
CA GLU A 23 -8.88 -7.44 -1.91
C GLU A 23 -7.61 -7.17 -2.74
N LEU A 24 -6.48 -6.84 -2.08
CA LEU A 24 -5.19 -6.58 -2.73
C LEU A 24 -4.64 -7.81 -3.46
N GLU A 25 -4.72 -8.99 -2.84
CA GLU A 25 -4.27 -10.26 -3.44
C GLU A 25 -5.01 -10.59 -4.74
N ASN A 26 -6.24 -10.09 -4.88
CA ASN A 26 -7.09 -10.29 -6.05
C ASN A 26 -6.92 -9.20 -7.12
N VAL A 27 -6.03 -8.22 -6.92
CA VAL A 27 -5.72 -7.20 -7.93
C VAL A 27 -4.61 -7.70 -8.85
N HIS A 28 -4.98 -8.15 -10.05
CA HIS A 28 -4.03 -8.55 -11.09
C HIS A 28 -3.28 -7.36 -11.69
N GLU A 29 -2.13 -6.99 -11.11
CA GLU A 29 -1.16 -5.99 -11.63
C GLU A 29 -1.74 -4.60 -11.98
N ASP A 30 -3.00 -4.30 -11.61
CA ASP A 30 -3.61 -2.99 -11.77
C ASP A 30 -3.04 -2.04 -10.71
N TYR A 31 -2.01 -1.29 -11.12
CA TYR A 31 -1.33 -0.32 -10.28
C TYR A 31 -2.28 0.68 -9.63
N HIS A 32 -3.26 1.23 -10.35
CA HIS A 32 -4.16 2.24 -9.81
C HIS A 32 -5.06 1.66 -8.72
N LYS A 33 -5.57 0.45 -8.94
CA LYS A 33 -6.37 -0.25 -7.94
C LYS A 33 -5.53 -0.65 -6.72
N MET A 34 -4.27 -1.07 -6.90
CA MET A 34 -3.35 -1.31 -5.79
C MET A 34 -3.13 -0.05 -4.96
N ILE A 35 -2.93 1.11 -5.59
CA ILE A 35 -2.77 2.40 -4.89
C ILE A 35 -4.02 2.79 -4.12
N GLU A 36 -5.21 2.64 -4.70
CA GLU A 36 -6.48 2.91 -4.03
C GLU A 36 -6.63 2.06 -2.76
N ILE A 37 -6.31 0.77 -2.85
CA ILE A 37 -6.36 -0.15 -1.71
C ILE A 37 -5.36 0.27 -0.62
N MET A 38 -4.13 0.62 -0.98
CA MET A 38 -3.13 1.11 -0.01
C MET A 38 -3.57 2.39 0.68
N GLN A 39 -4.23 3.32 -0.03
CA GLN A 39 -4.82 4.53 0.56
C GLN A 39 -5.94 4.20 1.55
N ARG A 40 -6.77 3.19 1.26
CA ARG A 40 -7.81 2.70 2.20
C ARG A 40 -7.19 2.14 3.47
N ARG A 41 -6.11 1.35 3.36
CA ARG A 41 -5.37 0.82 4.54
C ARG A 41 -4.80 1.94 5.40
N ILE A 42 -4.22 2.97 4.79
CA ILE A 42 -3.75 4.19 5.47
C ILE A 42 -4.90 4.88 6.22
N ALA A 43 -6.03 5.09 5.54
CA ALA A 43 -7.19 5.74 6.15
C ALA A 43 -7.76 4.94 7.33
N LEU A 44 -7.80 3.61 7.20
CA LEU A 44 -8.20 2.70 8.27
C LEU A 44 -7.32 2.85 9.51
N HIS A 45 -5.99 2.82 9.34
CA HIS A 45 -5.08 2.98 10.47
C HIS A 45 -5.23 4.36 11.13
N ARG A 46 -5.43 5.43 10.36
CA ARG A 46 -5.69 6.77 10.92
C ARG A 46 -7.00 6.82 11.72
N LYS A 47 -8.06 6.16 11.24
CA LYS A 47 -9.34 6.04 11.97
C LYS A 47 -9.10 5.42 13.35
N TYR A 48 -8.39 4.30 13.42
CA TYR A 48 -8.08 3.62 14.68
C TYR A 48 -7.12 4.41 15.58
N TYR A 49 -6.14 5.13 15.01
CA TYR A 49 -5.28 6.06 15.76
C TYR A 49 -6.11 7.11 16.50
N THR A 50 -7.13 7.70 15.85
CA THR A 50 -7.99 8.73 16.48
C THR A 50 -8.97 8.18 17.51
N GLN A 51 -9.15 6.87 17.59
CA GLN A 51 -10.07 6.20 18.53
C GLN A 51 -9.37 5.71 19.79
N SER A 52 -8.04 5.57 19.76
CA SER A 52 -7.26 5.18 20.93
C SER A 52 -6.93 6.38 21.82
N LEU A 53 -6.94 6.17 23.13
CA LEU A 53 -6.47 7.12 24.13
C LEU A 53 -5.15 6.70 24.79
N ASP A 54 -4.67 5.49 24.50
CA ASP A 54 -3.37 4.98 24.98
C ASP A 54 -2.26 5.43 24.02
N PRO A 55 -1.30 6.27 24.48
CA PRO A 55 -0.20 6.73 23.65
C PRO A 55 0.66 5.61 23.05
N VAL A 56 0.82 4.48 23.74
CA VAL A 56 1.59 3.33 23.24
C VAL A 56 0.87 2.68 22.07
N ILE A 57 -0.44 2.48 22.19
CA ILE A 57 -1.28 1.93 21.12
C ILE A 57 -1.29 2.87 19.92
N MET A 58 -1.45 4.17 20.16
CA MET A 58 -1.39 5.19 19.11
C MET A 58 -0.08 5.13 18.33
N GLU A 59 1.06 5.05 19.03
CA GLU A 59 2.38 4.98 18.41
C GLU A 59 2.56 3.71 17.55
N ILE A 60 2.04 2.56 18.02
CA ILE A 60 2.05 1.31 17.26
C ILE A 60 1.21 1.44 15.99
N ILE A 61 0.00 2.00 16.08
CA ILE A 61 -0.88 2.19 14.92
C ILE A 61 -0.25 3.16 13.92
N MET A 62 0.33 4.26 14.40
CA MET A 62 1.02 5.24 13.55
C MET A 62 2.25 4.65 12.87
N SER A 63 3.03 3.82 13.58
CA SER A 63 4.16 3.10 13.00
C SER A 63 3.73 2.16 11.86
N ARG A 64 2.62 1.43 12.05
CA ARG A 64 2.05 0.57 10.99
C ARG A 64 1.54 1.39 9.80
N GLU A 65 0.88 2.51 10.05
CA GLU A 65 0.45 3.44 9.00
C GLU A 65 1.62 3.97 8.18
N HIS A 66 2.73 4.29 8.83
CA HIS A 66 3.95 4.74 8.17
C HIS A 66 4.56 3.64 7.28
N LEU A 67 4.59 2.39 7.74
CA LEU A 67 5.03 1.25 6.93
C LEU A 67 4.20 1.11 5.65
N ILE A 68 2.87 1.23 5.74
CA ILE A 68 1.98 1.15 4.57
C ILE A 68 2.28 2.30 3.58
N ARG A 69 2.61 3.50 4.07
CA ARG A 69 3.05 4.60 3.18
C ARG A 69 4.37 4.32 2.48
N LEU A 70 5.32 3.69 3.17
CA LEU A 70 6.59 3.29 2.57
C LEU A 70 6.37 2.23 1.49
N GLU A 71 5.52 1.23 1.75
CA GLU A 71 5.10 0.22 0.76
C GLU A 71 4.46 0.89 -0.48
N MET A 72 3.54 1.84 -0.27
CA MET A 72 2.94 2.61 -1.36
C MET A 72 3.97 3.43 -2.15
N GLY A 73 4.94 4.04 -1.47
CA GLY A 73 6.04 4.77 -2.10
C GLY A 73 6.93 3.86 -2.96
N PHE A 74 7.21 2.65 -2.49
CA PHE A 74 7.94 1.64 -3.26
C PHE A 74 7.16 1.18 -4.49
N LEU A 75 5.84 1.00 -4.36
CA LEU A 75 4.97 0.66 -5.49
C LEU A 75 5.00 1.74 -6.58
N ASN A 76 4.89 3.01 -6.20
CA ASN A 76 5.00 4.14 -7.14
C ASN A 76 6.35 4.14 -7.88
N ALA A 77 7.45 4.01 -7.14
CA ALA A 77 8.79 3.99 -7.74
C ALA A 77 8.98 2.82 -8.71
N THR A 78 8.44 1.65 -8.36
CA THR A 78 8.50 0.46 -9.21
C THR A 78 7.69 0.65 -10.49
N HIS A 79 6.48 1.22 -10.40
CA HIS A 79 5.65 1.52 -11.55
C HIS A 79 6.31 2.53 -12.51
N ASP A 80 6.94 3.58 -11.96
CA ASP A 80 7.65 4.57 -12.77
C ASP A 80 8.83 3.94 -13.53
N LEU A 81 9.62 3.09 -12.84
CA LEU A 81 10.69 2.33 -13.46
C LEU A 81 10.19 1.40 -14.57
N GLN A 82 9.10 0.67 -14.34
CA GLN A 82 8.49 -0.20 -15.36
C GLN A 82 8.03 0.61 -16.58
N THR A 83 7.43 1.77 -16.35
CA THR A 83 6.98 2.68 -17.40
C THR A 83 8.15 3.17 -18.25
N ASP A 84 9.27 3.54 -17.61
CA ASP A 84 10.46 3.99 -18.32
C ASP A 84 11.17 2.87 -19.07
N ILE A 85 11.23 1.66 -18.51
CA ILE A 85 11.71 0.46 -19.21
C ILE A 85 10.87 0.22 -20.47
N ALA A 86 9.53 0.25 -20.37
CA ALA A 86 8.65 0.04 -21.52
C ALA A 86 8.92 1.06 -22.65
N LYS A 87 9.11 2.34 -22.31
CA LYS A 87 9.48 3.39 -23.29
C LYS A 87 10.83 3.11 -23.94
N LEU A 88 11.83 2.69 -23.16
CA LEU A 88 13.16 2.38 -23.68
C LEU A 88 13.13 1.18 -24.63
N THR A 89 12.42 0.12 -24.25
CA THR A 89 12.22 -1.07 -25.10
C THR A 89 11.57 -0.69 -26.42
N SER A 90 10.46 0.06 -26.39
CA SER A 90 9.79 0.52 -27.62
C SER A 90 10.72 1.34 -28.53
N ARG A 91 11.57 2.21 -27.95
CA ARG A 91 12.56 2.99 -28.73
C ARG A 91 13.64 2.11 -29.36
N ILE A 92 14.07 1.05 -28.67
CA ILE A 92 15.02 0.07 -29.21
C ILE A 92 14.39 -0.65 -30.41
N ASP A 93 13.16 -1.15 -30.26
CA ASP A 93 12.43 -1.85 -31.32
C ASP A 93 12.27 -0.98 -32.57
N ASP A 94 11.96 0.30 -32.40
CA ASP A 94 11.88 1.29 -33.48
C ASP A 94 13.20 1.48 -34.21
N LEU A 95 14.32 1.55 -33.48
CA LEU A 95 15.65 1.72 -34.04
C LEU A 95 16.11 0.47 -34.78
N GLU A 96 15.86 -0.72 -34.22
CA GLU A 96 16.17 -1.99 -34.89
C GLU A 96 15.36 -2.16 -36.17
N SER A 97 14.08 -1.81 -36.14
CA SER A 97 13.21 -1.82 -37.32
C SER A 97 13.68 -0.87 -38.41
N LYS A 98 14.27 0.27 -38.05
CA LYS A 98 14.86 1.22 -39.01
C LYS A 98 16.20 0.73 -39.56
N ARG A 99 17.04 0.10 -38.73
CA ARG A 99 18.34 -0.47 -39.16
C ARG A 99 18.16 -1.62 -40.15
N ASN A 100 17.11 -2.42 -39.96
CA ASN A 100 16.85 -3.62 -40.76
C ASN A 100 16.04 -3.33 -42.04
N LYS A 101 15.79 -2.06 -42.38
CA LYS A 101 15.14 -1.58 -43.61
C LYS A 101 16.16 -0.88 -44.51
#